data_AF-A0AAD2VT55-F1
#
_entry.id   AF-A0AAD2VT55-F1
#
_cell.length_a   1.000
_cell.length_b   1.000
_cell.length_c   1.000
_cell.angle_alpha   90.00
_cell.angle_beta   90.00
_cell.angle_gamma   90.00
#
_symmetry.space_group_name_H-M   'P 1'
#
loop_
_entity.id
_entity.type
_entity.pdbx_description
1 polymer ?
#
loop_
_entity_poly.entity_id
_entity_poly.type
_entity_poly.pdbx_seq_one_letter_code
_entity_poly.pdbx_strand_id
1 'polypeptide(L)' 'MEKNNITPECNIKHTELEITDRDYFAAKLMPAIIITLNGPVVFEECKGDFDLYAKQAYKMADAMIRAREIIFD' A
#
# COMPACT_ATOMS: atom_id res chain seq x y z
N MET A 1 21.00 16.32 -21.34
CA MET A 1 21.08 15.30 -20.29
C MET A 1 19.66 14.93 -19.92
N GLU A 2 19.14 13.91 -20.58
CA GLU A 2 17.77 13.42 -20.38
C GLU A 2 17.77 12.58 -19.10
N LYS A 3 17.04 13.03 -18.07
CA LYS A 3 16.85 12.25 -16.85
C LYS A 3 15.79 11.21 -17.16
N ASN A 4 16.23 10.02 -17.58
CA ASN A 4 15.38 8.84 -17.64
C ASN A 4 14.97 8.50 -16.20
N ASN A 5 13.84 9.04 -15.77
CA ASN A 5 13.16 8.62 -14.54
C ASN A 5 12.62 7.21 -14.77
N ILE A 6 13.49 6.21 -14.59
CA ILE A 6 13.08 4.82 -14.52
C ILE A 6 12.36 4.68 -13.18
N THR A 7 11.05 4.82 -13.18
CA THR A 7 10.23 4.20 -12.13
C THR A 7 10.42 2.70 -12.27
N PRO A 8 10.85 1.97 -11.23
CA PRO A 8 10.75 0.53 -11.24
C PRO A 8 9.27 0.22 -11.13
N GLU A 9 8.63 0.04 -12.29
CA GLU A 9 7.32 -0.61 -12.32
C GLU A 9 7.57 -2.05 -11.86
N CYS A 10 7.36 -2.27 -10.57
CA CYS A 10 7.36 -3.60 -9.99
C CYS A 10 6.42 -4.46 -10.86
N ASN A 11 6.91 -5.59 -11.36
CA ASN A 11 6.14 -6.52 -12.19
C ASN A 11 5.08 -7.20 -11.32
N ILE A 12 3.98 -6.49 -11.03
CA ILE A 12 2.93 -7.00 -10.18
C ILE A 12 2.04 -7.95 -11.00
N LYS A 13 1.94 -9.21 -10.57
CA LYS A 13 1.05 -10.20 -11.20
C LYS A 13 -0.41 -9.86 -10.84
N HIS A 14 -1.26 -9.72 -11.85
CA HIS A 14 -2.70 -9.58 -11.67
C HIS A 14 -3.34 -10.96 -11.42
N THR A 15 -4.20 -11.07 -10.41
CA THR A 15 -5.08 -12.23 -10.24
C THR A 15 -6.34 -12.10 -11.11
N GLU A 16 -7.14 -13.16 -11.27
CA GLU A 16 -8.38 -13.18 -12.08
C GLU A 16 -9.44 -12.12 -11.69
N LEU A 17 -9.23 -11.43 -10.55
CA LEU A 17 -10.04 -10.31 -10.05
C LEU A 17 -9.40 -8.93 -10.31
N GLU A 18 -8.36 -8.86 -11.15
CA GLU A 18 -7.49 -7.69 -11.38
C GLU A 18 -6.72 -7.18 -10.14
N ILE A 19 -6.85 -7.87 -9.00
CA ILE A 19 -6.17 -7.54 -7.73
C ILE A 19 -4.66 -7.81 -7.88
N THR A 20 -3.87 -6.81 -7.53
CA THR A 20 -2.40 -6.82 -7.56
C THR A 20 -1.81 -7.28 -6.21
N ASP A 21 -0.56 -7.78 -6.19
CA ASP A 21 0.17 -8.06 -4.92
C ASP A 21 0.19 -6.82 -4.01
N ARG A 22 0.27 -5.63 -4.60
CA ARG A 22 0.21 -4.35 -3.91
C ARG A 22 -1.13 -4.16 -3.18
N ASP A 23 -2.25 -4.46 -3.84
CA ASP A 23 -3.58 -4.40 -3.23
C ASP A 23 -3.73 -5.43 -2.10
N TYR A 24 -3.18 -6.63 -2.29
CA TYR A 24 -3.16 -7.64 -1.24
C TYR A 24 -2.41 -7.17 0.02
N PHE A 25 -1.20 -6.63 -0.13
CA PHE A 25 -0.45 -6.09 1.01
C PHE A 25 -1.15 -4.89 1.65
N ALA A 26 -1.68 -3.96 0.86
CA ALA A 26 -2.42 -2.81 1.38
C ALA A 26 -3.64 -3.26 2.21
N ALA A 27 -4.43 -4.20 1.71
CA ALA A 27 -5.58 -4.77 2.43
C ALA A 27 -5.17 -5.43 3.75
N LYS A 28 -4.02 -6.10 3.80
CA LYS A 28 -3.48 -6.71 5.03
C LYS A 28 -2.95 -5.70 6.04
N LEU A 29 -2.53 -4.52 5.59
CA LEU A 29 -2.01 -3.44 6.44
C LEU A 29 -3.13 -2.59 7.06
N MET A 30 -4.29 -2.49 6.40
CA MET A 30 -5.43 -1.70 6.89
C MET A 30 -5.84 -2.02 8.34
N PRO A 31 -6.00 -3.29 8.77
CA PRO A 31 -6.30 -3.61 10.16
C PRO A 31 -5.23 -3.12 11.14
N ALA A 32 -3.95 -3.18 10.77
CA ALA A 32 -2.86 -2.71 11.63
C ALA A 32 -2.90 -1.20 11.82
N ILE A 33 -3.20 -0.44 10.76
CA ILE A 33 -3.38 1.02 10.85
C ILE A 33 -4.60 1.34 11.73
N ILE A 34 -5.74 0.69 11.47
CA ILE A 34 -7.00 0.94 12.17
C ILE A 34 -6.89 0.63 13.67
N ILE A 35 -6.27 -0.49 14.05
CA ILE A 35 -6.16 -0.92 15.46
C ILE A 35 -5.26 0.01 16.28
N THR A 36 -4.35 0.76 15.64
CA THR A 36 -3.52 1.75 16.36
C THR A 36 -4.26 3.04 16.69
N LEU A 37 -5.46 3.23 16.15
CA LEU A 37 -6.32 4.37 16.48
C LEU A 37 -7.03 4.12 17.81
N ASN A 38 -7.27 5.18 18.57
CA ASN A 38 -7.80 5.10 19.94
C ASN A 38 -9.32 4.87 19.95
N GLY A 39 -9.79 3.78 19.34
CA GLY A 39 -11.20 3.41 19.32
C GLY A 39 -11.63 2.58 18.10
N PRO A 40 -12.88 2.08 18.08
CA PRO A 40 -13.42 1.37 16.93
C PRO A 40 -13.62 2.32 15.75
N VAL A 41 -13.02 1.99 14.61
CA VAL A 41 -13.24 2.72 13.36
C VAL A 41 -14.43 2.12 12.62
N VAL A 42 -15.57 2.79 12.74
CA VAL A 42 -16.84 2.40 12.09
C VAL A 42 -17.37 3.46 11.11
N PHE A 43 -16.84 4.69 11.18
CA PHE A 43 -17.10 5.81 10.26
C PHE A 43 -15.88 6.75 10.26
N GLU A 44 -15.85 7.70 9.33
CA GLU A 44 -14.84 8.78 9.31
C GLU A 44 -15.10 9.77 10.44
N GLU A 45 -14.10 10.00 11.31
CA GLU A 45 -14.20 11.07 12.32
C GLU A 45 -14.09 12.45 11.65
N CYS A 46 -13.19 12.56 10.69
CA CYS A 46 -12.98 13.68 9.79
C CYS A 46 -13.12 13.24 8.32
N LYS A 47 -13.75 14.08 7.50
CA LYS A 47 -13.91 13.80 6.06
C LYS A 47 -12.56 13.50 5.40
N GLY A 48 -12.44 12.31 4.82
CA GLY A 48 -11.22 11.85 4.13
C GLY A 48 -10.25 11.03 4.98
N ASP A 49 -10.60 10.70 6.23
CA ASP A 49 -9.80 9.80 7.06
C ASP A 49 -9.59 8.44 6.39
N PHE A 50 -10.61 7.90 5.74
CA PHE A 50 -10.48 6.59 5.09
C PHE A 50 -9.54 6.67 3.89
N ASP A 51 -9.59 7.74 3.11
CA ASP A 51 -8.64 8.00 2.03
C ASP A 51 -7.21 8.12 2.55
N LEU A 52 -7.02 8.78 3.69
CA LEU A 52 -5.72 8.91 4.34
C LEU A 52 -5.17 7.53 4.73
N TYR A 53 -5.96 6.72 5.45
CA TYR A 53 -5.53 5.40 5.90
C TYR A 53 -5.22 4.46 4.73
N ALA A 54 -6.08 4.45 3.70
CA ALA A 54 -5.85 3.68 2.49
C ALA A 54 -4.52 4.09 1.81
N LYS A 55 -4.26 5.39 1.66
CA LYS A 55 -2.98 5.89 1.10
C LYS A 55 -1.77 5.46 1.92
N GLN A 56 -1.87 5.44 3.25
CA GLN A 56 -0.76 4.97 4.09
C GLN A 56 -0.54 3.47 3.93
N ALA A 57 -1.60 2.66 3.86
CA ALA A 57 -1.49 1.22 3.59
C ALA A 57 -0.78 0.94 2.27
N TYR A 58 -1.13 1.68 1.21
CA TYR A 58 -0.46 1.55 -0.08
C TYR A 58 1.02 1.98 -0.04
N LYS A 59 1.36 3.07 0.65
CA LYS A 59 2.77 3.48 0.83
C LYS A 59 3.60 2.43 1.54
N MET A 60 3.03 1.78 2.55
CA MET A 60 3.67 0.68 3.27
C MET A 60 3.81 -0.56 2.39
N ALA A 61 2.77 -0.93 1.61
CA ALA A 61 2.86 -2.02 0.64
C ALA A 61 3.98 -1.78 -0.38
N ASP A 62 4.07 -0.57 -0.94
CA ASP A 62 5.13 -0.18 -1.87
C ASP A 62 6.53 -0.30 -1.21
N ALA A 63 6.65 0.04 0.08
CA ALA A 63 7.91 -0.12 0.81
C ALA A 63 8.29 -1.58 1.05
N MET A 64 7.32 -2.45 1.35
CA MET A 64 7.57 -3.88 1.56
C MET A 64 8.02 -4.57 0.26
N ILE A 65 7.38 -4.23 -0.86
CA ILE A 65 7.74 -4.75 -2.18
C ILE A 65 9.17 -4.34 -2.55
N ARG A 66 9.52 -3.04 -2.42
CA ARG A 66 10.89 -2.56 -2.64
C ARG A 66 11.91 -3.26 -1.72
N ALA A 67 11.56 -3.46 -0.45
CA ALA A 67 12.45 -4.15 0.50
C ALA A 67 12.73 -5.59 0.09
N ARG A 68 11.76 -6.27 -0.55
CA ARG A 68 11.96 -7.60 -1.13
C ARG A 68 12.93 -7.58 -2.31
N GLU A 69 12.78 -6.61 -3.22
CA GLU A 69 13.66 -6.49 -4.40
C GLU A 69 15.12 -6.27 -4.00
N ILE A 70 15.38 -5.44 -2.99
CA ILE A 70 16.73 -5.18 -2.44
C ILE A 70 17.41 -6.45 -1.89
N ILE A 71 16.66 -7.47 -1.46
CA ILE A 71 17.23 -8.71 -0.89
C ILE A 71 17.77 -9.66 -1.97
N PHE A 72 17.41 -9.45 -3.24
CA PHE A 72 17.81 -10.31 -4.36
C PHE A 72 18.85 -9.66 -5.30
N ASP A 73 19.35 -8.48 -4.97
CA ASP A 73 20.50 -7.79 -5.62
C ASP A 73 21.79 -7.97 -4.80
#